data_AF-A0AAD6B242-F1
#
_entry.id   AF-A0AAD6B242-F1
#
_cell.length_a   1.000
_cell.length_b   1.000
_cell.length_c   1.000
_cell.angle_alpha   90.00
_cell.angle_beta   90.00
_cell.angle_gamma   90.00
#
_symmetry.space_group_name_H-M   'P 1'
#
loop_
_entity.id
_entity.type
_entity.pdbx_description
1 polymer ?
#
loop_
_entity_poly.entity_id
_entity_poly.type
_entity_poly.pdbx_seq_one_letter_code
_entity_poly.pdbx_strand_id
1 'polypeptide(L)' 'MHTAMRLNEVIMKKSKEAKLVLLNMPGPPKNRVGNENYMEFLEVLTEGLNRVLLVRGGGREVITIYS' A
#
# COMPACT_ATOMS: atom_id res chain seq x y z
N MET A 1 7.77 9.51 5.41
CA MET A 1 8.34 9.78 4.08
C MET A 1 9.43 8.77 3.71
N HIS A 2 10.60 8.74 4.38
CA HIS A 2 11.75 7.88 4.01
C HIS A 2 11.45 6.37 3.92
N THR A 3 10.51 5.86 4.72
CA THR A 3 10.12 4.45 4.68
C THR A 3 9.30 4.10 3.43
N ALA A 4 8.42 5.00 2.96
CA ALA A 4 7.60 4.77 1.77
C ALA A 4 8.47 4.66 0.52
N MET A 5 9.44 5.57 0.38
CA MET A 5 10.38 5.58 -0.76
C MET A 5 11.16 4.26 -0.86
N ARG A 6 11.76 3.82 0.26
CA ARG A 6 12.55 2.60 0.28
C ARG A 6 11.71 1.34 0.02
N LEU A 7 10.44 1.35 0.45
CA LEU A 7 9.52 0.25 0.16
C LEU A 7 9.11 0.26 -1.32
N ASN A 8 8.80 1.42 -1.87
CA ASN A 8 8.46 1.58 -3.29
C ASN A 8 9.61 1.14 -4.20
N GLU A 9 10.86 1.52 -3.89
CA GLU A 9 12.05 1.08 -4.64
C GLU A 9 12.12 -0.45 -4.80
N VAL A 10 11.84 -1.18 -3.73
CA VAL A 10 11.85 -2.65 -3.75
C VAL A 10 10.67 -3.21 -4.55
N ILE A 11 9.47 -2.63 -4.39
CA ILE A 11 8.27 -3.04 -5.12
C ILE A 11 8.48 -2.82 -6.62
N MET A 12 8.94 -1.64 -7.01
CA MET A 12 9.25 -1.28 -8.39
C MET A 12 10.29 -2.21 -8.99
N LYS A 13 11.39 -2.51 -8.27
CA LYS A 13 12.43 -3.41 -8.76
C LYS A 13 11.91 -4.81 -9.10
N LYS A 14 10.84 -5.27 -8.46
CA LYS A 14 10.30 -6.64 -8.62
C LYS A 14 9.00 -6.71 -9.41
N SER A 15 8.21 -5.64 -9.42
CA SER A 15 6.81 -5.68 -9.83
C SER A 15 6.44 -4.64 -10.88
N LYS A 16 7.42 -3.92 -11.46
CA LYS A 16 7.19 -2.88 -12.48
C LYS A 16 6.39 -3.37 -13.69
N GLU A 17 6.61 -4.61 -14.11
CA GLU A 17 5.93 -5.22 -15.26
C GLU A 17 4.67 -6.02 -14.87
N ALA A 18 4.30 -6.02 -13.59
CA ALA A 18 3.11 -6.71 -13.13
C ALA A 18 1.85 -6.08 -13.73
N LYS A 19 0.89 -6.92 -14.13
CA LYS A 19 -0.41 -6.46 -14.62
C LYS A 19 -1.29 -5.85 -13.52
N LEU A 20 -1.04 -6.23 -12.27
CA LEU A 20 -1.71 -5.73 -11.07
C LEU A 20 -0.80 -5.99 -9.87
N VAL A 21 -0.69 -5.01 -8.97
CA VAL A 21 0.01 -5.14 -7.69
C VAL A 21 -1.01 -5.01 -6.56
N LEU A 22 -1.13 -6.03 -5.72
CA LEU A 22 -1.94 -5.98 -4.50
C LEU A 22 -1.03 -5.59 -3.33
N LEU A 23 -1.35 -4.50 -2.64
CA LEU A 23 -0.61 -4.03 -1.48
C LEU A 23 -1.54 -3.81 -0.29
N ASN A 24 -1.01 -3.95 0.92
CA ASN A 24 -1.78 -3.64 2.12
C ASN A 24 -1.92 -2.12 2.30
N MET A 25 -3.13 -1.64 2.54
CA MET A 25 -3.40 -0.25 2.87
C MET A 25 -3.06 0.02 4.35
N PRO A 26 -2.13 0.93 4.67
CA PRO A 26 -1.81 1.27 6.05
C PRO A 26 -3.01 1.89 6.82
N GLY A 27 -2.95 1.83 8.16
CA GLY A 27 -3.82 2.57 9.08
C GLY A 27 -3.97 4.05 8.74
N PRO A 28 -5.19 4.64 8.57
CA PRO A 28 -5.27 6.09 8.60
C PRO A 28 -4.82 6.57 9.99
N PRO A 29 -4.27 7.77 10.08
CA PRO A 29 -3.88 8.36 11.35
C PRO A 29 -5.12 8.56 12.23
N LYS A 30 -4.92 8.46 13.55
CA LYS A 30 -6.01 8.72 14.52
C LYS A 30 -6.43 10.20 14.55
N ASN A 31 -5.53 11.10 14.15
CA ASN A 31 -5.73 12.55 14.21
C ASN A 31 -5.84 13.12 12.80
N ARG A 32 -6.78 14.06 12.60
CA ARG A 32 -7.02 14.71 11.30
C ARG A 32 -5.81 15.46 10.73
N VAL A 33 -4.94 15.99 11.59
CA VAL A 33 -3.69 16.66 11.18
C VAL A 33 -2.76 15.74 10.39
N GLY A 34 -2.85 14.42 10.60
CA GLY A 34 -2.02 13.45 9.88
C GLY A 34 -2.55 13.08 8.50
N ASN A 35 -3.73 13.55 8.09
CA ASN A 35 -4.38 13.09 6.86
C ASN A 35 -3.56 13.44 5.62
N GLU A 36 -2.97 14.63 5.58
CA GLU A 36 -2.11 15.06 4.47
C GLU A 36 -0.88 14.17 4.35
N ASN A 37 -0.15 13.97 5.45
CA ASN A 37 1.00 13.07 5.51
C ASN A 37 0.66 11.61 5.15
N TYR A 38 -0.57 11.18 5.44
CA TYR A 38 -1.05 9.86 5.08
C TYR A 38 -1.32 9.73 3.58
N MET A 39 -1.95 10.72 2.97
CA MET A 39 -2.16 10.76 1.53
C MET A 39 -0.83 10.82 0.77
N GLU A 40 0.09 11.67 1.22
CA GLU A 40 1.44 11.78 0.64
C GLU A 40 2.22 10.46 0.77
N PHE A 41 2.08 9.76 1.89
CA PHE A 41 2.67 8.43 2.06
C PHE A 41 2.15 7.42 1.04
N LEU A 42 0.83 7.41 0.78
CA LEU A 42 0.22 6.50 -0.18
C LEU A 42 0.64 6.82 -1.62
N GLU A 43 0.78 8.10 -1.95
CA GLU A 43 1.25 8.57 -3.24
C GLU A 43 2.69 8.08 -3.50
N VAL A 44 3.61 8.35 -2.57
CA VAL A 44 5.01 7.91 -2.68
C VAL A 44 5.14 6.39 -2.72
N LEU A 45 4.29 5.66 -1.98
CA LEU A 45 4.32 4.19 -1.95
C LEU A 45 3.92 3.56 -3.30
N THR A 46 3.04 4.23 -4.05
CA THR A 46 2.45 3.69 -5.29
C THR A 46 3.00 4.34 -6.57
N GLU A 47 3.88 5.32 -6.42
CA GLU A 47 4.50 6.05 -7.52
C GLU A 47 5.23 5.10 -8.49
N GLY A 48 4.94 5.26 -9.79
CA GLY A 48 5.55 4.47 -10.85
C GLY A 48 4.91 3.10 -11.10
N LEU A 49 3.92 2.69 -10.30
CA LEU A 49 3.13 1.48 -10.53
C LEU A 49 1.86 1.81 -11.34
N ASN A 50 1.56 1.01 -12.36
CA ASN A 50 0.44 1.29 -13.27
C ASN A 50 -0.93 0.93 -12.67
N ARG A 51 -1.05 -0.29 -12.13
CA ARG A 51 -2.31 -0.81 -11.56
C ARG A 51 -2.04 -1.34 -10.16
N VAL A 52 -2.53 -0.63 -9.15
CA VAL A 52 -2.39 -0.99 -7.75
C VAL A 52 -3.78 -1.12 -7.12
N LEU A 53 -4.00 -2.20 -6.38
CA LEU A 53 -5.15 -2.35 -5.50
C LEU A 53 -4.66 -2.36 -4.06
N LEU A 54 -5.05 -1.33 -3.29
CA LEU A 54 -4.80 -1.27 -1.87
C LEU A 54 -5.89 -2.04 -1.12
N VAL A 55 -5.49 -3.06 -0.35
CA VAL A 55 -6.39 -3.96 0.37
C VAL A 55 -6.20 -3.78 1.87
N ARG A 56 -7.31 -3.80 2.60
CA ARG A 56 -7.30 -3.79 4.07
C ARG A 56 -8.39 -4.67 4.63
N GLY A 57 -7.99 -5.57 5.53
CA GLY A 57 -8.93 -6.35 6.33
C GLY A 57 -9.58 -5.49 7.44
N GLY A 58 -10.82 -5.83 7.78
CA GLY A 58 -11.54 -5.36 8.95
C GLY A 58 -11.05 -5.97 10.27
N GLY A 59 -10.11 -6.92 10.23
CA GLY A 59 -9.47 -7.52 11.40
C GLY A 59 -10.23 -8.72 11.99
N ARG A 60 -11.20 -9.26 11.25
CA ARG A 60 -12.02 -10.41 11.65
C ARG A 60 -11.98 -11.56 10.63
N GLU A 61 -11.24 -11.37 9.54
CA GLU A 61 -11.11 -12.33 8.47
C GLU A 61 -10.30 -13.55 8.95
N VAL A 62 -10.85 -14.74 8.73
CA VAL A 62 -10.18 -16.03 8.97
C VAL A 62 -10.28 -16.85 7.71
N ILE A 63 -9.14 -17.31 7.19
CA ILE A 63 -9.08 -18.18 6.01
C ILE A 63 -8.84 -19.61 6.49
N THR A 64 -9.85 -20.46 6.39
CA THR A 64 -9.78 -21.86 6.83
C THR A 64 -9.58 -22.85 5.69
N ILE A 65 -9.98 -22.48 4.47
CA ILE A 65 -9.89 -23.31 3.27
C ILE A 65 -9.52 -22.40 2.09
N TYR A 66 -8.55 -22.82 1.30
CA TYR A 66 -8.27 -22.23 -0.02
C TYR A 66 -8.99 -23.08 -1.06
N SER A 67 -9.85 -22.46 -1.87
CA SER A 67 -10.51 -23.10 -3.01
C SER A 67 -9.70 -22.95 -4.28
#